data_AF-A0A9W3AFE2-F1
#
_entry.id   AF-A0A9W3AFE2-F1
#
_cell.length_a   1.000
_cell.length_b   1.000
_cell.length_c   1.000
_cell.angle_alpha   90.00
_cell.angle_beta   90.00
_cell.angle_gamma   90.00
#
_symmetry.space_group_name_H-M   'P 1'
#
loop_
_entity.id
_entity.type
_entity.pdbx_description
1 polymer ?
#
loop_
_entity_poly.entity_id
_entity_poly.type
_entity_poly.pdbx_seq_one_letter_code
_entity_poly.pdbx_strand_id
1 'polypeptide(L)'
;MISRHFVNKLRSRSTSTHFLNVKFLRVDTDLSVFRYHHKMSLKFAANISMMFQEIPTLEQRYEAAKNAKFKYVELTFPYAEDIDKLKAARERAGVEQVLINAYPGNLNTGDLGLAARPERIQDFKDGLELSIQYANALNCKRMHILAGRVLKDISFEERNEYKKTYMDNLKYAADRLSQEGILALIEAVNNKISVPDYFLSCPHEGLEIVKKLNHPNLKFQFDIFHVQIMNGNLTKNIQEFLPYIGHIQLAQVPDRGEPDDNGEINFPYIFQVLKNVGYQGYIGLEYKPRGKTEDGLIWMKQLHEIDL
;
A
#
# COMPACT_ATOMS: atom_id res chain seq x y z
N MET A 1 -64.97 7.95 -36.69
CA MET A 1 -65.89 8.79 -37.48
C MET A 1 -65.27 10.17 -37.61
N ILE A 2 -64.77 10.52 -38.79
CA ILE A 2 -65.35 11.50 -39.75
C ILE A 2 -64.60 12.84 -39.58
N SER A 3 -63.64 13.15 -40.47
CA SER A 3 -63.83 13.91 -41.74
C SER A 3 -64.11 15.40 -41.47
N ARG A 4 -63.70 16.39 -42.26
CA ARG A 4 -63.20 16.51 -43.64
C ARG A 4 -62.76 17.99 -43.78
N HIS A 5 -61.63 18.27 -44.42
CA HIS A 5 -61.56 18.92 -45.76
C HIS A 5 -62.30 20.25 -45.93
N PHE A 6 -61.56 21.26 -46.40
CA PHE A 6 -61.78 22.11 -47.60
C PHE A 6 -60.84 23.33 -47.48
N VAL A 7 -60.17 23.91 -48.49
CA VAL A 7 -59.96 23.61 -49.91
C VAL A 7 -59.03 24.71 -50.50
N ASN A 8 -58.22 24.35 -51.51
CA ASN A 8 -57.72 25.17 -52.63
C ASN A 8 -56.83 26.41 -52.41
N LYS A 9 -55.95 26.84 -53.33
CA LYS A 9 -55.23 26.31 -54.51
C LYS A 9 -54.48 27.52 -55.09
N LEU A 10 -53.22 27.35 -55.56
CA LEU A 10 -52.48 28.21 -56.53
C LEU A 10 -52.22 29.69 -56.08
N ARG A 11 -51.10 30.37 -56.36
CA ARG A 11 -50.08 30.25 -57.39
C ARG A 11 -48.87 31.15 -57.03
N SER A 12 -47.74 30.87 -57.66
CA SER A 12 -46.40 31.49 -57.54
C SER A 12 -46.24 32.97 -57.92
N ARG A 13 -45.30 33.69 -57.26
CA ARG A 13 -44.12 34.44 -57.80
C ARG A 13 -43.51 35.31 -56.67
N SER A 14 -42.30 35.01 -56.19
CA SER A 14 -41.00 35.57 -56.61
C SER A 14 -40.69 36.98 -56.07
N THR A 15 -39.83 37.11 -55.06
CA THR A 15 -38.49 37.77 -55.12
C THR A 15 -37.92 38.17 -53.72
N SER A 16 -36.60 37.99 -53.63
CA SER A 16 -35.57 38.74 -52.88
C SER A 16 -35.51 38.79 -51.34
N THR A 17 -34.46 38.11 -50.84
CA THR A 17 -33.43 38.57 -49.88
C THR A 17 -33.83 39.06 -48.48
N HIS A 18 -33.33 38.36 -47.45
CA HIS A 18 -32.38 38.88 -46.45
C HIS A 18 -31.69 37.68 -45.74
N PHE A 19 -30.38 37.54 -45.91
CA PHE A 19 -29.57 36.53 -45.22
C PHE A 19 -29.25 37.02 -43.80
N LEU A 20 -29.70 36.28 -42.78
CA LEU A 20 -29.19 36.39 -41.41
C LEU A 20 -28.01 35.44 -41.25
N ASN A 21 -26.82 36.00 -41.11
CA ASN A 21 -25.59 35.28 -40.78
C ASN A 21 -25.67 34.74 -39.35
N VAL A 22 -25.89 33.43 -39.20
CA VAL A 22 -25.65 32.72 -37.93
C VAL A 22 -24.19 32.26 -37.94
N LYS A 23 -23.33 32.95 -37.19
CA LYS A 23 -21.98 32.46 -36.89
C LYS A 23 -22.11 31.23 -35.97
N PHE A 24 -21.85 30.04 -36.50
CA PHE A 24 -21.52 28.90 -35.67
C PHE A 24 -20.13 29.14 -35.05
N LEU A 25 -20.10 29.39 -33.74
CA LEU A 25 -18.87 29.28 -32.95
C LEU A 25 -18.46 27.80 -32.98
N ARG A 26 -17.40 27.49 -33.74
CA ARG A 26 -16.63 26.26 -33.53
C ARG A 26 -16.03 26.38 -32.14
N VAL A 27 -16.50 25.56 -31.22
CA VAL A 27 -15.74 25.22 -30.02
C VAL A 27 -14.64 24.29 -30.52
N ASP A 28 -13.44 24.83 -30.73
CA ASP A 28 -12.25 24.01 -30.86
C ASP A 28 -12.05 23.32 -29.51
N THR A 29 -12.51 22.08 -29.42
CA THR A 29 -12.16 21.20 -28.31
C THR A 29 -10.71 20.83 -28.53
N ASP A 30 -9.83 21.53 -27.83
CA ASP A 30 -8.41 21.20 -27.80
C ASP A 30 -8.24 19.82 -27.13
N LEU A 31 -8.28 18.79 -27.96
CA LEU A 31 -8.06 17.38 -27.57
C LEU A 31 -6.62 17.14 -27.07
N SER A 32 -5.74 18.15 -27.06
CA SER A 32 -4.40 18.04 -26.48
C SER A 32 -4.41 17.95 -24.94
N VAL A 33 -5.47 18.41 -24.28
CA VAL A 33 -5.59 18.37 -22.80
C VAL A 33 -5.83 16.93 -22.27
N PHE A 34 -6.26 15.99 -23.12
CA PHE A 34 -6.44 14.59 -22.74
C PHE A 34 -5.22 13.68 -22.99
N ARG A 35 -4.16 14.19 -23.63
CA ARG A 35 -3.01 13.37 -24.08
C ARG A 35 -1.73 13.52 -23.26
N TYR A 36 -1.78 14.20 -22.12
CA TYR A 36 -0.70 14.19 -21.12
C TYR A 36 -1.02 13.24 -19.95
N HIS A 37 -1.47 12.03 -20.24
CA HIS A 37 -1.22 10.93 -19.30
C HIS A 37 0.27 10.60 -19.42
N HIS A 38 1.12 11.30 -18.66
CA HIS A 38 2.41 10.72 -18.29
C HIS A 38 2.09 9.30 -17.81
N LYS A 39 2.64 8.30 -18.50
CA LYS A 39 2.46 6.89 -18.15
C LYS A 39 3.01 6.68 -16.75
N MET A 40 2.15 6.81 -15.74
CA MET A 40 2.54 6.63 -14.35
C MET A 40 2.88 5.16 -14.15
N SER A 41 4.17 4.91 -13.99
CA SER A 41 4.69 3.58 -13.74
C SER A 41 4.55 3.25 -12.25
N LEU A 42 4.05 2.05 -11.95
CA LEU A 42 3.97 1.57 -10.57
C LEU A 42 5.35 1.07 -10.13
N LYS A 43 5.71 1.34 -8.87
CA LYS A 43 7.00 0.97 -8.27
C LYS A 43 6.83 -0.25 -7.38
N PHE A 44 7.16 -1.43 -7.88
CA PHE A 44 7.04 -2.67 -7.10
C PHE A 44 8.30 -2.96 -6.32
N ALA A 45 8.14 -3.32 -5.05
CA ALA A 45 9.21 -3.73 -4.17
C ALA A 45 9.07 -5.21 -3.82
N ALA A 46 10.10 -6.02 -4.09
CA ALA A 46 10.08 -7.42 -3.68
C ALA A 46 10.16 -7.52 -2.16
N ASN A 47 9.22 -8.23 -1.52
CA ASN A 47 9.35 -8.54 -0.11
C ASN A 47 10.29 -9.75 0.06
N ILE A 48 11.55 -9.51 0.36
CA ILE A 48 12.58 -10.56 0.45
C ILE A 48 12.50 -11.41 1.73
N SER A 49 11.56 -11.10 2.64
CA SER A 49 11.18 -12.01 3.73
C SER A 49 10.19 -13.08 3.26
N MET A 50 9.36 -12.79 2.25
CA MET A 50 8.30 -13.67 1.76
C MET A 50 8.65 -14.34 0.41
N MET A 51 9.29 -13.59 -0.48
CA MET A 51 9.80 -14.04 -1.76
C MET A 51 11.25 -14.53 -1.63
N PHE A 52 11.70 -15.35 -2.58
CA PHE A 52 13.05 -15.90 -2.65
C PHE A 52 13.43 -16.78 -1.44
N GLN A 53 12.46 -17.42 -0.78
CA GLN A 53 12.71 -18.29 0.37
C GLN A 53 13.45 -19.59 0.02
N GLU A 54 13.50 -19.96 -1.26
CA GLU A 54 14.38 -20.99 -1.79
C GLU A 54 15.88 -20.67 -1.57
N ILE A 55 16.21 -19.41 -1.30
CA ILE A 55 17.54 -18.95 -0.91
C ILE A 55 17.57 -18.75 0.62
N PRO A 56 18.49 -19.38 1.35
CA PRO A 56 18.41 -19.45 2.81
C PRO A 56 18.75 -18.13 3.52
N THR A 57 19.65 -17.32 2.97
CA THR A 57 20.16 -16.10 3.65
C THR A 57 19.54 -14.83 3.08
N LEU A 58 19.24 -13.86 3.95
CA LEU A 58 18.74 -12.56 3.52
C LEU A 58 19.74 -11.82 2.63
N GLU A 59 21.05 -11.95 2.91
CA GLU A 59 22.11 -11.37 2.09
C GLU A 59 22.01 -11.80 0.62
N GLN A 60 21.80 -13.09 0.35
CA GLN A 60 21.69 -13.61 -1.00
C GLN A 60 20.37 -13.22 -1.68
N ARG A 61 19.29 -13.03 -0.91
CA ARG A 61 17.99 -12.62 -1.46
C ARG A 61 18.00 -11.20 -2.03
N TYR A 62 18.86 -10.31 -1.52
CA TYR A 62 19.07 -9.00 -2.17
C TYR A 62 19.58 -9.14 -3.61
N GLU A 63 20.58 -10.00 -3.84
CA GLU A 63 21.10 -10.25 -5.19
C GLU A 63 20.06 -10.98 -6.06
N ALA A 64 19.25 -11.87 -5.48
CA ALA A 64 18.15 -12.53 -6.18
C ALA A 64 17.10 -11.52 -6.69
N ALA A 65 16.70 -10.57 -5.84
CA ALA A 65 15.78 -9.50 -6.23
C ALA A 65 16.35 -8.65 -7.39
N LYS A 66 17.63 -8.26 -7.32
CA LYS A 66 18.32 -7.57 -8.43
C LYS A 66 18.36 -8.41 -9.70
N ASN A 67 18.65 -9.71 -9.61
CA ASN A 67 18.68 -10.60 -10.77
C ASN A 67 17.30 -10.74 -11.42
N ALA A 68 16.24 -10.74 -10.59
CA ALA A 68 14.84 -10.64 -11.00
C ALA A 68 14.42 -9.23 -11.46
N LYS A 69 15.37 -8.29 -11.55
CA LYS A 69 15.20 -6.90 -12.02
C LYS A 69 14.37 -6.01 -11.10
N PHE A 70 14.31 -6.29 -9.81
CA PHE A 70 13.77 -5.33 -8.86
C PHE A 70 14.77 -4.22 -8.55
N LYS A 71 14.34 -2.96 -8.66
CA LYS A 71 15.02 -1.79 -8.06
C LYS A 71 14.77 -1.63 -6.57
N TYR A 72 13.62 -2.10 -6.09
CA TYR A 72 13.12 -1.83 -4.74
C TYR A 72 12.87 -3.14 -4.00
N VAL A 73 13.15 -3.14 -2.69
CA VAL A 73 12.90 -4.28 -1.81
C VAL A 73 12.34 -3.83 -0.47
N GLU A 74 11.52 -4.68 0.14
CA GLU A 74 11.08 -4.55 1.52
C GLU A 74 11.43 -5.81 2.31
N LEU A 75 11.50 -5.68 3.64
CA LEU A 75 11.93 -6.74 4.53
C LEU A 75 11.10 -6.67 5.81
N THR A 76 10.60 -7.80 6.31
CA THR A 76 9.85 -7.83 7.56
C THR A 76 10.76 -7.55 8.76
N PHE A 77 11.73 -8.42 9.05
CA PHE A 77 12.58 -8.30 10.25
C PHE A 77 14.07 -8.58 9.92
N PRO A 78 14.98 -7.59 10.02
CA PRO A 78 16.41 -7.79 9.78
C PRO A 78 17.21 -8.27 11.00
N TYR A 79 16.61 -8.30 12.20
CA TYR A 79 17.33 -8.27 13.48
C TYR A 79 18.14 -9.52 13.85
N ALA A 80 17.94 -10.62 13.14
CA ALA A 80 18.71 -11.84 13.34
C ALA A 80 20.04 -11.84 12.56
N GLU A 81 20.20 -10.91 11.63
CA GLU A 81 21.36 -10.83 10.74
C GLU A 81 22.35 -9.79 11.25
N ASP A 82 23.60 -9.92 10.83
CA ASP A 82 24.59 -8.88 11.06
C ASP A 82 24.28 -7.64 10.21
N ILE A 83 24.19 -6.48 10.86
CA ILE A 83 23.79 -5.21 10.23
C ILE A 83 24.76 -4.77 9.12
N ASP A 84 26.06 -4.97 9.29
CA ASP A 84 27.08 -4.56 8.32
C ASP A 84 27.07 -5.49 7.10
N LYS A 85 26.82 -6.79 7.32
CA LYS A 85 26.62 -7.75 6.23
C LYS A 85 25.38 -7.43 5.40
N LEU A 86 24.25 -7.14 6.05
CA LEU A 86 23.03 -6.75 5.34
C LEU A 86 23.22 -5.46 4.54
N LYS A 87 23.85 -4.45 5.14
CA LYS A 87 24.20 -3.21 4.44
C LYS A 87 25.04 -3.49 3.20
N ALA A 88 26.13 -4.26 3.34
CA ALA A 88 27.01 -4.60 2.22
C ALA A 88 26.28 -5.42 1.13
N ALA A 89 25.38 -6.33 1.52
CA ALA A 89 24.55 -7.08 0.58
C ALA A 89 23.61 -6.16 -0.22
N ARG A 90 22.88 -5.27 0.45
CA ARG A 90 21.99 -4.28 -0.19
C ARG A 90 22.76 -3.32 -1.11
N GLU A 91 23.94 -2.86 -0.70
CA GLU A 91 24.80 -1.98 -1.50
C GLU A 91 25.31 -2.68 -2.77
N ARG A 92 25.83 -3.90 -2.65
CA ARG A 92 26.30 -4.73 -3.77
C ARG A 92 25.19 -5.10 -4.75
N ALA A 93 23.99 -5.37 -4.22
CA ALA A 93 22.82 -5.63 -5.06
C ALA A 93 22.36 -4.35 -5.79
N GLY A 94 22.61 -3.17 -5.23
CA GLY A 94 22.23 -1.90 -5.83
C GLY A 94 20.73 -1.62 -5.78
N VAL A 95 20.01 -2.24 -4.85
CA VAL A 95 18.56 -2.05 -4.66
C VAL A 95 18.26 -1.11 -3.50
N GLU A 96 17.12 -0.43 -3.54
CA GLU A 96 16.63 0.46 -2.49
C GLU A 96 15.77 -0.30 -1.47
N GLN A 97 16.08 -0.17 -0.18
CA GLN A 97 15.24 -0.69 0.91
C GLN A 97 14.08 0.29 1.18
N VAL A 98 12.86 -0.06 0.79
CA VAL A 98 11.72 0.87 0.88
C VAL A 98 10.96 0.81 2.19
N LEU A 99 11.01 -0.33 2.88
CA LEU A 99 10.30 -0.59 4.13
C LEU A 99 11.04 -1.64 4.98
N ILE A 100 11.08 -1.43 6.30
CA ILE A 100 11.26 -2.49 7.31
C ILE A 100 10.14 -2.44 8.36
N ASN A 101 9.85 -3.55 9.04
CA ASN A 101 9.06 -3.46 10.27
C ASN A 101 9.97 -3.13 11.44
N ALA A 102 9.41 -2.54 12.50
CA ALA A 102 10.08 -2.32 13.79
C ALA A 102 10.32 -3.64 14.53
N TYR A 103 11.14 -3.58 15.59
CA TYR A 103 11.51 -4.74 16.38
C TYR A 103 10.27 -5.42 16.95
N PRO A 104 10.04 -6.72 16.66
CA PRO A 104 8.78 -7.36 16.98
C PRO A 104 8.67 -7.81 18.44
N GLY A 105 9.72 -7.65 19.25
CA GLY A 105 9.84 -8.37 20.52
C GLY A 105 10.33 -9.80 20.29
N ASN A 106 10.03 -10.70 21.22
CA ASN A 106 10.44 -12.09 21.14
C ASN A 106 9.39 -12.94 20.40
N LEU A 107 9.67 -13.23 19.12
CA LEU A 107 8.81 -14.06 18.27
C LEU A 107 8.60 -15.48 18.84
N ASN A 108 9.60 -16.04 19.54
CA ASN A 108 9.51 -17.39 20.11
C ASN A 108 8.53 -17.48 21.29
N THR A 109 8.29 -16.36 21.98
CA THR A 109 7.28 -16.26 23.04
C THR A 109 5.96 -15.69 22.52
N GLY A 110 5.84 -15.50 21.21
CA GLY A 110 4.61 -15.06 20.56
C GLY A 110 4.42 -13.55 20.47
N ASP A 111 5.44 -12.73 20.77
CA ASP A 111 5.37 -11.30 20.46
C ASP A 111 5.26 -11.10 18.93
N LEU A 112 4.59 -10.03 18.52
CA LEU A 112 4.55 -9.56 17.13
C LEU A 112 4.30 -8.06 17.13
N GLY A 113 5.18 -7.33 17.80
CA GLY A 113 5.01 -5.92 18.15
C GLY A 113 4.71 -5.72 19.62
N LEU A 114 5.10 -4.54 20.09
CA LEU A 114 5.02 -4.15 21.50
C LEU A 114 4.30 -2.81 21.70
N ALA A 115 3.95 -2.10 20.61
CA ALA A 115 3.51 -0.71 20.69
C ALA A 115 2.22 -0.52 21.50
N ALA A 116 1.31 -1.51 21.51
CA ALA A 116 0.07 -1.45 22.27
C ALA A 116 0.17 -2.07 23.69
N ARG A 117 1.33 -2.59 24.10
CA ARG A 117 1.51 -3.38 25.34
C ARG A 117 1.87 -2.47 26.54
N PRO A 118 0.94 -2.21 27.49
CA PRO A 118 1.20 -1.26 28.60
C PRO A 118 2.40 -1.66 29.47
N GLU A 119 2.61 -2.95 29.64
CA GLU A 119 3.67 -3.54 30.45
C GLU A 119 5.03 -3.59 29.74
N ARG A 120 5.09 -3.27 28.44
CA ARG A 120 6.30 -3.38 27.59
C ARG A 120 6.72 -2.05 26.97
N ILE A 121 6.31 -0.91 27.54
CA ILE A 121 6.62 0.42 26.98
C ILE A 121 8.12 0.65 26.84
N GLN A 122 8.94 0.27 27.82
CA GLN A 122 10.39 0.46 27.73
C GLN A 122 11.01 -0.43 26.64
N ASP A 123 10.64 -1.71 26.61
CA ASP A 123 11.09 -2.66 25.58
C ASP A 123 10.70 -2.21 24.16
N PHE A 124 9.53 -1.58 24.00
CA PHE A 124 9.13 -0.95 22.74
C PHE A 124 10.09 0.17 22.33
N LYS A 125 10.47 1.05 23.27
CA LYS A 125 11.39 2.16 22.99
C LYS A 125 12.80 1.66 22.66
N ASP A 126 13.31 0.70 23.43
CA ASP A 126 14.63 0.12 23.19
C ASP A 126 14.65 -0.62 21.84
N GLY A 127 13.59 -1.36 21.52
CA GLY A 127 13.39 -2.00 20.22
C GLY A 127 13.29 -1.00 19.06
N LEU A 128 12.69 0.17 19.28
CA LEU A 128 12.63 1.23 18.28
C LEU A 128 14.03 1.78 17.98
N GLU A 129 14.87 2.01 18.98
CA GLU A 129 16.26 2.46 18.76
C GLU A 129 17.08 1.43 17.96
N LEU A 130 16.94 0.14 18.27
CA LEU A 130 17.54 -0.92 17.45
C LEU A 130 17.03 -0.86 16.00
N SER A 131 15.72 -0.66 15.83
CA SER A 131 15.10 -0.55 14.50
C SER A 131 15.65 0.63 13.70
N ILE A 132 15.90 1.76 14.36
CA ILE A 132 16.50 2.95 13.75
C ILE A 132 17.92 2.66 13.27
N GLN A 133 18.73 1.92 14.05
CA GLN A 133 20.07 1.53 13.62
C GLN A 133 20.03 0.76 12.30
N TYR A 134 19.17 -0.27 12.21
CA TYR A 134 19.00 -1.06 10.98
C TYR A 134 18.44 -0.23 9.82
N ALA A 135 17.43 0.61 10.07
CA ALA A 135 16.88 1.48 9.03
C ALA A 135 17.96 2.42 8.46
N ASN A 136 18.79 3.03 9.32
CA ASN A 136 19.87 3.91 8.91
C ASN A 136 20.95 3.16 8.12
N ALA A 137 21.36 1.97 8.57
CA ALA A 137 22.34 1.15 7.84
C ALA A 137 21.84 0.72 6.46
N LEU A 138 20.55 0.37 6.34
CA LEU A 138 19.91 -0.01 5.08
C LEU A 138 19.49 1.18 4.21
N ASN A 139 19.65 2.41 4.71
CA ASN A 139 19.10 3.64 4.13
C ASN A 139 17.58 3.56 3.87
N CYS A 140 16.85 2.89 4.76
CA CYS A 140 15.41 2.74 4.68
C CYS A 140 14.68 3.96 5.28
N LYS A 141 13.69 4.49 4.56
CA LYS A 141 12.97 5.71 4.94
C LYS A 141 11.54 5.47 5.42
N ARG A 142 11.12 4.21 5.60
CA ARG A 142 9.82 3.85 6.16
C ARG A 142 9.97 2.72 7.16
N MET A 143 9.23 2.82 8.25
CA MET A 143 9.20 1.78 9.29
C MET A 143 7.77 1.50 9.71
N HIS A 144 7.35 0.24 9.61
CA HIS A 144 6.07 -0.21 10.15
C HIS A 144 6.19 -0.50 11.65
N ILE A 145 5.47 0.26 12.47
CA ILE A 145 5.36 0.07 13.91
C ILE A 145 4.29 -0.97 14.22
N LEU A 146 4.71 -2.18 14.60
CA LEU A 146 3.78 -3.26 14.90
C LEU A 146 3.04 -3.01 16.22
N ALA A 147 1.73 -3.17 16.19
CA ALA A 147 0.87 -2.96 17.35
C ALA A 147 1.11 -4.00 18.45
N GLY A 148 1.29 -5.27 18.07
CA GLY A 148 1.38 -6.38 19.00
C GLY A 148 0.07 -7.17 19.14
N ARG A 149 0.19 -8.36 19.74
CA ARG A 149 -0.96 -9.20 20.12
C ARG A 149 -1.54 -8.74 21.46
N VAL A 150 -2.84 -8.90 21.60
CA VAL A 150 -3.60 -8.64 22.82
C VAL A 150 -3.87 -9.96 23.52
N LEU A 151 -3.99 -9.92 24.84
CA LEU A 151 -4.50 -11.08 25.59
C LEU A 151 -5.96 -11.36 25.20
N LYS A 152 -6.34 -12.63 25.23
CA LYS A 152 -7.75 -13.02 25.07
C LYS A 152 -8.54 -12.57 26.30
N ASP A 153 -9.82 -12.28 26.09
CA ASP A 153 -10.79 -12.04 27.16
C ASP A 153 -10.47 -10.86 28.10
N ILE A 154 -9.81 -9.82 27.58
CA ILE A 154 -9.55 -8.58 28.33
C ILE A 154 -10.82 -7.76 28.53
N SER A 155 -10.89 -7.04 29.65
CA SER A 155 -11.96 -6.10 29.99
C SER A 155 -11.97 -4.88 29.04
N PHE A 156 -13.06 -4.12 29.10
CA PHE A 156 -13.16 -2.86 28.36
C PHE A 156 -12.10 -1.85 28.82
N GLU A 157 -11.84 -1.78 30.12
CA GLU A 157 -10.84 -0.92 30.75
C GLU A 157 -9.44 -1.29 30.29
N GLU A 158 -9.10 -2.58 30.30
CA GLU A 158 -7.81 -3.09 29.79
C GLU A 158 -7.65 -2.76 28.30
N ARG A 159 -8.69 -2.95 27.48
CA ARG A 159 -8.64 -2.58 26.06
C ARG A 159 -8.39 -1.08 25.86
N ASN A 160 -8.97 -0.23 26.70
CA ASN A 160 -8.71 1.21 26.67
C ASN A 160 -7.28 1.54 27.08
N GLU A 161 -6.70 0.81 28.03
CA GLU A 161 -5.30 0.96 28.41
C GLU A 161 -4.34 0.60 27.27
N TYR A 162 -4.59 -0.51 26.57
CA TYR A 162 -3.84 -0.89 25.36
C TYR A 162 -3.96 0.19 24.28
N LYS A 163 -5.17 0.72 24.05
CA LYS A 163 -5.40 1.80 23.07
C LYS A 163 -4.67 3.08 23.44
N LYS A 164 -4.72 3.48 24.71
CA LYS A 164 -3.98 4.64 25.20
C LYS A 164 -2.48 4.44 25.00
N THR A 165 -1.96 3.28 25.41
CA THR A 165 -0.54 2.92 25.25
C THR A 165 -0.12 2.97 23.78
N TYR A 166 -0.93 2.39 22.88
CA TYR A 166 -0.65 2.41 21.46
C TYR A 166 -0.58 3.84 20.91
N MET A 167 -1.56 4.69 21.24
CA MET A 167 -1.54 6.10 20.81
C MET A 167 -0.33 6.87 21.33
N ASP A 168 0.01 6.70 22.61
CA ASP A 168 1.15 7.36 23.25
C ASP A 168 2.48 6.91 22.61
N ASN A 169 2.63 5.61 22.36
CA ASN A 169 3.81 5.02 21.73
C ASN A 169 3.94 5.37 20.25
N LEU A 170 2.83 5.45 19.50
CA LEU A 170 2.85 5.90 18.10
C LEU A 170 3.29 7.35 17.99
N LYS A 171 2.80 8.22 18.88
CA LYS A 171 3.24 9.62 18.92
C LYS A 171 4.74 9.71 19.21
N TYR A 172 5.20 9.02 20.25
CA TYR A 172 6.62 8.93 20.59
C TYR A 172 7.47 8.41 19.41
N ALA A 173 7.05 7.32 18.76
CA ALA A 173 7.78 6.75 17.64
C ALA A 173 7.80 7.67 16.43
N ALA A 174 6.68 8.33 16.11
CA ALA A 174 6.61 9.27 15.00
C ALA A 174 7.49 10.50 15.23
N ASP A 175 7.52 11.04 16.46
CA ASP A 175 8.45 12.12 16.87
C ASP A 175 9.91 11.66 16.70
N ARG A 176 10.25 10.51 17.28
CA ARG A 176 11.62 9.98 17.28
C ARG A 176 12.13 9.64 15.88
N LEU A 177 11.31 8.98 15.06
CA LEU A 177 11.64 8.62 13.67
C LEU A 177 11.75 9.84 12.77
N SER A 178 11.01 10.92 13.06
CA SER A 178 11.10 12.16 12.26
C SER A 178 12.49 12.81 12.34
N GLN A 179 13.18 12.66 13.48
CA GLN A 179 14.55 13.15 13.69
C GLN A 179 15.57 12.42 12.81
N GLU A 180 15.25 11.21 12.37
CA GLU A 180 16.07 10.38 11.48
C GLU A 180 15.62 10.46 10.00
N GLY A 181 14.56 11.22 9.72
CA GLY A 181 13.94 11.25 8.39
C GLY A 181 13.30 9.92 7.97
N ILE A 182 12.81 9.14 8.94
CA ILE A 182 12.11 7.86 8.71
C ILE A 182 10.62 8.08 8.93
N LEU A 183 9.79 7.71 7.96
CA LEU A 183 8.32 7.78 8.08
C LEU A 183 7.80 6.61 8.92
N ALA A 184 7.03 6.90 9.97
CA ALA A 184 6.33 5.87 10.74
C ALA A 184 5.06 5.42 10.01
N LEU A 185 4.87 4.10 9.92
CA LEU A 185 3.67 3.48 9.35
C LEU A 185 2.98 2.61 10.40
N ILE A 186 1.64 2.54 10.33
CA ILE A 186 0.86 1.50 11.01
C ILE A 186 0.08 0.68 10.00
N GLU A 187 -0.05 -0.60 10.27
CA GLU A 187 -0.78 -1.53 9.42
C GLU A 187 -1.84 -2.25 10.23
N ALA A 188 -3.04 -2.39 9.65
CA ALA A 188 -4.05 -3.27 10.21
C ALA A 188 -3.85 -4.69 9.66
N VAL A 189 -3.57 -5.66 10.53
CA VAL A 189 -3.34 -7.06 10.15
C VAL A 189 -4.59 -7.88 10.43
N ASN A 190 -5.07 -8.63 9.43
CA ASN A 190 -6.30 -9.40 9.61
C ASN A 190 -6.13 -10.47 10.72
N ASN A 191 -7.12 -10.54 11.60
CA ASN A 191 -7.16 -11.50 12.69
C ASN A 191 -8.02 -12.75 12.39
N LYS A 192 -8.62 -12.81 11.20
CA LYS A 192 -9.45 -13.96 10.77
C LYS A 192 -8.60 -15.15 10.36
N ILE A 193 -7.54 -14.91 9.57
CA ILE A 193 -6.73 -16.01 9.02
C ILE A 193 -5.22 -15.82 9.20
N SER A 194 -4.72 -14.60 9.40
CA SER A 194 -3.27 -14.36 9.51
C SER A 194 -2.77 -14.31 10.95
N VAL A 195 -3.26 -13.36 11.75
CA VAL A 195 -2.75 -13.17 13.11
C VAL A 195 -3.91 -13.04 14.09
N PRO A 196 -4.39 -14.17 14.65
CA PRO A 196 -5.32 -14.12 15.77
C PRO A 196 -4.82 -13.18 16.86
N ASP A 197 -5.77 -12.48 17.48
CA ASP A 197 -5.53 -11.59 18.63
C ASP A 197 -4.61 -10.37 18.35
N TYR A 198 -4.37 -10.01 17.08
CA TYR A 198 -3.63 -8.77 16.76
C TYR A 198 -4.42 -7.52 17.16
N PHE A 199 -3.76 -6.54 17.81
CA PHE A 199 -4.43 -5.37 18.38
C PHE A 199 -5.13 -4.51 17.33
N LEU A 200 -4.40 -4.13 16.28
CA LEU A 200 -4.92 -3.32 15.18
C LEU A 200 -5.34 -4.23 14.03
N SER A 201 -6.54 -4.78 14.07
CA SER A 201 -7.05 -5.66 13.00
C SER A 201 -8.07 -5.03 12.07
N CYS A 202 -8.62 -3.87 12.42
CA CYS A 202 -9.57 -3.12 11.60
C CYS A 202 -8.88 -1.98 10.84
N PRO A 203 -8.78 -2.02 9.50
CA PRO A 203 -8.21 -0.93 8.69
C PRO A 203 -8.80 0.45 8.98
N HIS A 204 -10.12 0.55 9.14
CA HIS A 204 -10.79 1.82 9.41
C HIS A 204 -10.47 2.37 10.80
N GLU A 205 -10.27 1.50 11.81
CA GLU A 205 -9.77 1.95 13.11
C GLU A 205 -8.35 2.53 12.98
N GLY A 206 -7.49 1.89 12.18
CA GLY A 206 -6.14 2.40 11.92
C GLY A 206 -6.14 3.74 11.20
N LEU A 207 -7.02 3.93 10.21
CA LEU A 207 -7.21 5.23 9.56
C LEU A 207 -7.63 6.31 10.56
N GLU A 208 -8.58 6.01 11.44
CA GLU A 208 -9.03 6.95 12.47
C GLU A 208 -7.93 7.28 13.49
N ILE A 209 -7.05 6.33 13.81
CA ILE A 209 -5.85 6.60 14.63
C ILE A 209 -4.93 7.60 13.94
N VAL A 210 -4.61 7.39 12.65
CA VAL A 210 -3.76 8.31 11.89
C VAL A 210 -4.38 9.71 11.83
N LYS A 211 -5.68 9.80 11.53
CA LYS A 211 -6.42 11.09 11.50
C LYS A 211 -6.41 11.78 12.87
N LYS A 212 -6.66 11.03 13.95
CA LYS A 212 -6.74 11.57 15.31
C LYS A 212 -5.39 12.06 15.83
N LEU A 213 -4.33 11.31 15.58
CA LEU A 213 -2.97 11.73 15.95
C LEU A 213 -2.49 12.90 15.08
N ASN A 214 -2.92 12.95 13.81
CA ASN A 214 -2.62 14.00 12.84
C ASN A 214 -1.13 14.39 12.82
N HIS A 215 -0.26 13.38 12.97
CA HIS A 215 1.17 13.61 13.05
C HIS A 215 1.78 13.61 11.63
N PRO A 216 2.59 14.61 11.24
CA PRO A 216 3.10 14.72 9.88
C PRO A 216 3.99 13.54 9.46
N ASN A 217 4.64 12.90 10.43
CA ASN A 217 5.51 11.73 10.23
C ASN A 217 4.83 10.37 10.52
N LEU A 218 3.50 10.32 10.53
CA LEU A 218 2.74 9.07 10.73
C LEU A 218 1.76 8.86 9.58
N LYS A 219 1.83 7.70 8.94
CA LYS A 219 0.94 7.30 7.84
C LYS A 219 0.44 5.87 8.02
N PHE A 220 -0.51 5.49 7.18
CA PHE A 220 -1.07 4.14 7.13
C PHE A 220 -0.36 3.29 6.06
N GLN A 221 -0.05 2.05 6.39
CA GLN A 221 0.37 1.01 5.43
C GLN A 221 -0.87 0.22 5.01
N PHE A 222 -1.21 0.33 3.72
CA PHE A 222 -2.41 -0.28 3.17
C PHE A 222 -2.04 -1.61 2.50
N ASP A 223 -2.10 -2.70 3.24
CA ASP A 223 -2.03 -4.04 2.66
C ASP A 223 -3.42 -4.44 2.11
N ILE A 224 -3.51 -4.56 0.80
CA ILE A 224 -4.72 -4.96 0.07
C ILE A 224 -5.23 -6.33 0.54
N PHE A 225 -4.34 -7.27 0.86
CA PHE A 225 -4.70 -8.61 1.32
C PHE A 225 -5.47 -8.53 2.65
N HIS A 226 -4.95 -7.79 3.61
CA HIS A 226 -5.61 -7.57 4.91
C HIS A 226 -6.92 -6.81 4.79
N VAL A 227 -6.96 -5.75 3.97
CA VAL A 227 -8.17 -4.95 3.77
C VAL A 227 -9.27 -5.77 3.10
N GLN A 228 -8.95 -6.59 2.11
CA GLN A 228 -9.94 -7.44 1.44
C GLN A 228 -10.61 -8.41 2.42
N ILE A 229 -9.83 -9.12 3.24
CA ILE A 229 -10.33 -10.10 4.21
C ILE A 229 -11.21 -9.45 5.29
N MET A 230 -10.83 -8.25 5.74
CA MET A 230 -11.51 -7.59 6.85
C MET A 230 -12.72 -6.75 6.40
N ASN A 231 -12.61 -6.02 5.29
CA ASN A 231 -13.60 -5.03 4.90
C ASN A 231 -14.04 -5.09 3.43
N GLY A 232 -13.25 -5.69 2.52
CA GLY A 232 -13.53 -5.65 1.08
C GLY A 232 -13.52 -4.22 0.54
N ASN A 233 -14.42 -3.91 -0.41
CA ASN A 233 -14.68 -2.56 -0.94
C ASN A 233 -13.41 -1.78 -1.37
N LEU A 234 -12.45 -2.49 -1.99
CA LEU A 234 -11.09 -1.99 -2.22
C LEU A 234 -11.04 -0.66 -2.97
N THR A 235 -11.82 -0.46 -4.03
CA THR A 235 -11.80 0.80 -4.79
C THR A 235 -12.13 2.02 -3.93
N LYS A 236 -13.16 1.91 -3.08
CA LYS A 236 -13.56 3.02 -2.21
C LYS A 236 -12.58 3.22 -1.07
N ASN A 237 -12.10 2.12 -0.48
CA ASN A 237 -11.11 2.20 0.59
C ASN A 237 -9.79 2.80 0.09
N ILE A 238 -9.31 2.44 -1.11
CA ILE A 238 -8.13 3.06 -1.73
C ILE A 238 -8.33 4.57 -1.88
N GLN A 239 -9.49 5.00 -2.40
CA GLN A 239 -9.80 6.42 -2.59
C GLN A 239 -9.84 7.20 -1.26
N GLU A 240 -10.45 6.62 -0.23
CA GLU A 240 -10.57 7.25 1.09
C GLU A 240 -9.23 7.32 1.83
N PHE A 241 -8.45 6.23 1.79
CA PHE A 241 -7.21 6.13 2.55
C PHE A 241 -6.07 6.91 1.89
N LEU A 242 -6.13 7.15 0.57
CA LEU A 242 -5.03 7.71 -0.22
C LEU A 242 -4.27 8.89 0.43
N PRO A 243 -4.92 9.92 1.02
CA PRO A 243 -4.19 11.05 1.65
C PRO A 243 -3.33 10.65 2.85
N TYR A 244 -3.63 9.48 3.44
CA TYR A 244 -3.02 8.95 4.64
C TYR A 244 -2.10 7.75 4.37
N ILE A 245 -2.04 7.24 3.13
CA ILE A 245 -1.20 6.10 2.77
C ILE A 245 0.26 6.53 2.67
N GLY A 246 1.16 5.80 3.35
CA GLY A 246 2.61 5.93 3.22
C GLY A 246 3.27 4.79 2.43
N HIS A 247 2.57 3.65 2.32
CA HIS A 247 3.01 2.44 1.63
C HIS A 247 1.82 1.53 1.30
N ILE A 248 1.88 0.78 0.20
CA ILE A 248 0.89 -0.24 -0.15
C ILE A 248 1.59 -1.59 -0.21
N GLN A 249 0.91 -2.65 0.23
CA GLN A 249 1.30 -4.03 -0.04
C GLN A 249 0.19 -4.77 -0.77
N LEU A 250 0.54 -5.89 -1.39
CA LEU A 250 -0.42 -6.76 -2.05
C LEU A 250 -0.08 -8.24 -1.90
N ALA A 251 -1.13 -9.04 -1.92
CA ALA A 251 -1.12 -10.48 -2.16
C ALA A 251 -2.54 -10.94 -2.55
N GLN A 252 -2.65 -12.04 -3.28
CA GLN A 252 -3.95 -12.60 -3.66
C GLN A 252 -4.68 -13.23 -2.47
N VAL A 253 -6.00 -13.09 -2.43
CA VAL A 253 -6.87 -13.70 -1.43
C VAL A 253 -7.49 -14.98 -2.03
N PRO A 254 -7.60 -16.08 -1.26
CA PRO A 254 -7.38 -16.18 0.19
C PRO A 254 -5.97 -16.60 0.64
N ASP A 255 -5.17 -17.16 -0.26
CA ASP A 255 -3.97 -17.91 0.15
C ASP A 255 -2.70 -17.06 0.32
N ARG A 256 -2.78 -15.75 0.05
CA ARG A 256 -1.64 -14.82 0.04
C ARG A 256 -0.61 -15.18 -1.03
N GLY A 257 -1.06 -15.63 -2.20
CA GLY A 257 -0.23 -15.97 -3.37
C GLY A 257 -0.03 -14.82 -4.35
N GLU A 258 0.53 -15.14 -5.53
CA GLU A 258 0.82 -14.20 -6.62
C GLU A 258 -0.42 -13.39 -7.06
N PRO A 259 -0.27 -12.14 -7.52
CA PRO A 259 -1.41 -11.32 -7.97
C PRO A 259 -2.22 -11.90 -9.14
N ASP A 260 -1.62 -12.73 -9.98
CA ASP A 260 -2.27 -13.41 -11.10
C ASP A 260 -2.74 -14.83 -10.77
N ASP A 261 -2.55 -15.29 -9.53
CA ASP A 261 -3.13 -16.54 -9.07
C ASP A 261 -4.66 -16.51 -9.15
N ASN A 262 -5.22 -17.72 -9.23
CA ASN A 262 -6.65 -17.90 -9.02
C ASN A 262 -7.04 -17.45 -7.60
N GLY A 263 -7.87 -16.42 -7.53
CA GLY A 263 -8.33 -15.81 -6.29
C GLY A 263 -9.43 -14.80 -6.55
N GLU A 264 -9.82 -14.06 -5.53
CA GLU A 264 -10.98 -13.16 -5.59
C GLU A 264 -10.67 -11.73 -6.04
N ILE A 265 -9.40 -11.30 -6.04
CA ILE A 265 -9.00 -9.93 -6.38
C ILE A 265 -8.55 -9.84 -7.84
N ASN A 266 -9.18 -8.95 -8.60
CA ASN A 266 -8.72 -8.55 -9.94
C ASN A 266 -7.63 -7.47 -9.84
N PHE A 267 -6.36 -7.88 -9.70
CA PHE A 267 -5.24 -6.95 -9.58
C PHE A 267 -5.02 -6.02 -10.78
N PRO A 268 -5.18 -6.45 -12.05
CA PRO A 268 -5.15 -5.52 -13.18
C PRO A 268 -6.09 -4.32 -13.01
N TYR A 269 -7.30 -4.55 -12.49
CA TYR A 269 -8.23 -3.46 -12.16
C TYR A 269 -7.73 -2.62 -10.99
N ILE A 270 -7.22 -3.23 -9.91
CA ILE A 270 -6.68 -2.49 -8.75
C ILE A 270 -5.50 -1.59 -9.17
N PHE A 271 -4.60 -2.07 -10.03
CA PHE A 271 -3.50 -1.26 -10.56
C PHE A 271 -4.01 -0.06 -11.37
N GLN A 272 -5.08 -0.23 -12.16
CA GLN A 272 -5.72 0.90 -12.84
C GLN A 272 -6.31 1.91 -11.86
N VAL A 273 -6.93 1.45 -10.76
CA VAL A 273 -7.43 2.33 -9.69
C VAL A 273 -6.28 3.14 -9.09
N LEU A 274 -5.17 2.49 -8.73
CA LEU A 274 -3.98 3.16 -8.16
C LEU A 274 -3.39 4.20 -9.10
N LYS A 275 -3.30 3.89 -10.40
CA LYS A 275 -2.88 4.84 -11.44
C LYS A 275 -3.85 6.03 -11.54
N ASN A 276 -5.15 5.78 -11.58
CA ASN A 276 -6.19 6.82 -11.72
C ASN A 276 -6.24 7.77 -10.53
N VAL A 277 -6.01 7.27 -9.32
CA VAL A 277 -5.96 8.12 -8.12
C VAL A 277 -4.58 8.77 -7.94
N GLY A 278 -3.61 8.48 -8.80
CA GLY A 278 -2.30 9.12 -8.81
C GLY A 278 -1.37 8.66 -7.70
N TYR A 279 -1.45 7.40 -7.24
CA TYR A 279 -0.53 6.86 -6.25
C TYR A 279 0.91 6.81 -6.81
N GLN A 280 1.88 7.37 -6.08
CA GLN A 280 3.29 7.47 -6.51
C GLN A 280 4.28 6.74 -5.58
N GLY A 281 3.77 6.12 -4.51
CA GLY A 281 4.57 5.38 -3.55
C GLY A 281 4.97 4.00 -4.05
N TYR A 282 5.51 3.19 -3.15
CA TYR A 282 5.94 1.82 -3.43
C TYR A 282 4.82 0.82 -3.14
N ILE A 283 4.81 -0.27 -3.91
CA ILE A 283 3.89 -1.39 -3.74
C ILE A 283 4.72 -2.63 -3.38
N GLY A 284 4.65 -3.04 -2.13
CA GLY A 284 5.29 -4.25 -1.62
C GLY A 284 4.61 -5.53 -2.10
N LEU A 285 5.42 -6.47 -2.59
CA LEU A 285 4.99 -7.79 -3.03
C LEU A 285 5.06 -8.78 -1.88
N GLU A 286 4.17 -8.64 -0.89
CA GLU A 286 4.17 -9.46 0.34
C GLU A 286 3.29 -10.72 0.19
N TYR A 287 3.65 -11.57 -0.77
CA TYR A 287 2.96 -12.84 -1.02
C TYR A 287 3.92 -14.02 -0.90
N LYS A 288 3.35 -15.22 -0.73
CA LYS A 288 4.04 -16.51 -0.74
C LYS A 288 4.05 -17.06 -2.16
N PRO A 289 5.20 -17.10 -2.85
CA PRO A 289 5.25 -17.69 -4.18
C PRO A 289 4.74 -19.14 -4.17
N ARG A 290 3.99 -19.56 -5.20
CA ARG A 290 3.49 -20.95 -5.30
C ARG A 290 4.59 -21.98 -5.53
N GLY A 291 5.71 -21.54 -6.10
CA GLY A 291 6.87 -22.37 -6.38
C GLY A 291 8.15 -21.55 -6.31
N LYS A 292 9.05 -21.79 -7.26
CA LYS A 292 10.23 -20.94 -7.43
C LYS A 292 9.79 -19.51 -7.76
N THR A 293 10.37 -18.53 -7.08
CA THR A 293 9.91 -17.15 -7.12
C THR A 293 9.93 -16.58 -8.54
N GLU A 294 11.02 -16.79 -9.29
CA GLU A 294 11.17 -16.20 -10.62
C GLU A 294 10.18 -16.75 -11.65
N ASP A 295 9.72 -17.99 -11.47
CA ASP A 295 8.75 -18.62 -12.37
C ASP A 295 7.36 -17.96 -12.21
N GLY A 296 7.04 -17.46 -11.02
CA GLY A 296 5.80 -16.73 -10.69
C GLY A 296 5.80 -15.25 -11.08
N LEU A 297 6.89 -14.68 -11.62
CA LEU A 297 6.98 -13.26 -11.97
C LEU A 297 6.41 -12.91 -13.36
N ILE A 298 5.66 -13.83 -13.99
CA ILE A 298 5.13 -13.66 -15.35
C ILE A 298 4.13 -12.49 -15.40
N TRP A 299 3.32 -12.29 -14.36
CA TRP A 299 2.35 -11.18 -14.28
C TRP A 299 3.01 -9.80 -14.40
N MET A 300 4.23 -9.63 -13.89
CA MET A 300 4.96 -8.37 -14.02
C MET A 300 5.34 -8.09 -15.48
N LYS A 301 5.64 -9.12 -16.27
CA LYS A 301 5.98 -8.96 -17.71
C LYS A 301 4.75 -8.55 -18.55
N GLN A 302 3.56 -8.94 -18.10
CA GLN A 302 2.30 -8.61 -18.78
C GLN A 302 1.85 -7.16 -18.53
N LEU A 303 2.37 -6.54 -17.46
CA LEU A 303 2.20 -5.12 -17.18
C LEU A 303 3.24 -4.35 -18.01
N HIS A 304 2.85 -3.90 -19.20
CA HIS A 304 3.70 -3.17 -20.16
C HIS A 304 4.29 -1.82 -19.65
N GLU A 305 4.13 -1.48 -18.37
CA GLU A 305 4.41 -0.18 -17.78
C GLU A 305 4.82 -0.31 -16.30
N ILE A 306 5.89 -1.06 -16.02
CA ILE A 306 6.52 -1.15 -14.68
C ILE A 306 7.91 -0.52 -14.72
N ASP A 307 8.25 0.20 -13.65
CA ASP A 307 9.60 0.67 -13.38
C ASP A 307 10.33 -0.43 -12.60
N LEU A 308 10.74 -1.49 -13.33
CA LEU A 308 11.57 -2.59 -12.82
C LEU A 308 13.02 -2.13 -12.72
#